data_AF-A0A966XFJ5-F1
#
_entry.id   AF-A0A966XFJ5-F1
#
_cell.length_a   1.000
_cell.length_b   1.000
_cell.length_c   1.000
_cell.angle_alpha   90.00
_cell.angle_beta   90.00
_cell.angle_gamma   90.00
#
_symmetry.space_group_name_H-M   'P 1'
#
loop_
_entity.id
_entity.type
_entity.pdbx_description
1 polymer ?
#
loop_
_entity_poly.entity_id
_entity_poly.type
_entity_poly.pdbx_seq_one_letter_code
_entity_poly.pdbx_strand_id
1 'polypeptide(L)'
;KGAITLPKGIVKPNEQLTKAATRELFEEAGVTGKVKRKSYPLFFTSNKIGIEDILYFFVKITAVQENWPEANHRNRVFLTLNEASSRATSQGTRGVLNCLMREHKEAVEGPRSNTFNIPILPRFLWLKKFHLLENKNN
;
A
#
# COMPACT_ATOMS: atom_id res chain seq x y z
N LYS A 1 -4.32 8.37 -21.55
CA LYS A 1 -4.75 8.65 -20.15
C LYS A 1 -4.02 7.69 -19.22
N GLY A 2 -3.27 8.19 -18.22
CA GLY A 2 -2.59 7.34 -17.25
C GLY A 2 -3.57 6.70 -16.26
N ALA A 3 -3.26 5.50 -15.77
CA ALA A 3 -4.01 4.84 -14.69
C ALA A 3 -3.54 5.36 -13.32
N ILE A 4 -4.46 5.45 -12.35
CA ILE A 4 -4.11 5.79 -10.97
C ILE A 4 -3.34 4.63 -10.34
N THR A 5 -2.23 4.93 -9.66
CA THR A 5 -1.47 3.96 -8.88
C THR A 5 -1.09 4.53 -7.53
N LEU A 6 -1.01 3.66 -6.52
CA LEU A 6 -0.29 3.94 -5.29
C LEU A 6 1.22 4.02 -5.58
N PRO A 7 1.98 4.84 -4.81
CA PRO A 7 3.42 4.95 -4.98
C PRO A 7 4.15 3.64 -4.74
N LYS A 8 5.05 3.28 -5.66
CA LYS A 8 5.81 2.02 -5.62
C LYS A 8 6.93 1.98 -6.65
N GLY A 9 8.08 1.48 -6.24
CA GLY A 9 9.20 1.19 -7.12
C GLY A 9 10.13 0.13 -6.55
N ILE A 10 11.29 -0.02 -7.21
CA ILE A 10 12.24 -1.10 -6.93
C ILE A 10 12.99 -0.82 -5.63
N VAL A 11 13.15 -1.86 -4.82
CA VAL A 11 13.97 -1.82 -3.60
C VAL A 11 15.43 -1.77 -4.01
N LYS A 12 16.15 -0.72 -3.58
CA LYS A 12 17.58 -0.59 -3.90
C LYS A 12 18.42 -1.61 -3.12
N PRO A 13 19.62 -1.97 -3.59
CA PRO A 13 20.52 -2.85 -2.84
C PRO A 13 20.73 -2.35 -1.40
N ASN A 14 20.60 -3.25 -0.42
CA ASN A 14 20.72 -2.96 1.02
C ASN A 14 19.67 -1.98 1.60
N GLU A 15 18.58 -1.71 0.86
CA GLU A 15 17.48 -0.87 1.33
C GLU A 15 16.43 -1.69 2.09
N GLN A 16 16.02 -1.20 3.26
CA GLN A 16 14.89 -1.80 3.98
C GLN A 16 13.58 -1.54 3.22
N LEU A 17 12.68 -2.52 3.16
CA LEU A 17 11.41 -2.41 2.43
C LEU A 17 10.58 -1.17 2.82
N THR A 18 10.57 -0.84 4.11
CA THR A 18 9.87 0.36 4.62
C THR A 18 10.54 1.65 4.17
N LYS A 19 11.87 1.67 4.09
CA LYS A 19 12.64 2.82 3.56
C LYS A 19 12.36 3.00 2.07
N ALA A 20 12.37 1.92 1.30
CA ALA A 20 12.01 1.93 -0.11
C ALA A 20 10.60 2.51 -0.32
N ALA A 21 9.60 2.00 0.42
CA ALA A 21 8.23 2.50 0.32
C ALA A 21 8.11 4.01 0.67
N THR A 22 8.83 4.50 1.67
CA THR A 22 8.81 5.94 2.01
C THR A 22 9.57 6.81 1.01
N ARG A 23 10.65 6.28 0.41
CA ARG A 23 11.39 6.96 -0.64
C ARG A 23 10.53 7.10 -1.90
N GLU A 24 9.91 6.02 -2.36
CA GLU A 24 9.01 6.00 -3.52
C GLU A 24 7.79 6.91 -3.31
N LEU A 25 7.23 6.93 -2.09
CA LEU A 25 6.15 7.86 -1.72
C LEU A 25 6.57 9.33 -1.89
N PHE A 26 7.83 9.66 -1.61
CA PHE A 26 8.36 11.00 -1.81
C PHE A 26 8.75 11.27 -3.27
N GLU A 27 9.41 10.33 -3.94
CA GLU A 27 9.87 10.46 -5.32
C GLU A 27 8.69 10.58 -6.29
N GLU A 28 7.69 9.70 -6.20
CA GLU A 28 6.56 9.66 -7.14
C GLU A 28 5.44 10.65 -6.78
N ALA A 29 5.29 10.99 -5.49
CA ALA A 29 4.17 11.77 -5.01
C ALA A 29 4.54 12.92 -4.07
N GLY A 30 5.80 13.19 -3.74
CA GLY A 30 6.16 14.33 -2.89
C GLY A 30 5.56 14.28 -1.47
N VAL A 31 5.18 13.09 -1.00
CA VAL A 31 4.60 12.90 0.34
C VAL A 31 5.63 12.28 1.25
N THR A 32 5.70 12.75 2.50
CA THR A 32 6.53 12.13 3.54
C THR A 32 5.67 11.74 4.73
N GLY A 33 6.12 10.73 5.47
CA GLY A 33 5.36 10.23 6.60
C GLY A 33 6.08 9.13 7.38
N LYS A 34 5.38 8.62 8.38
CA LYS A 34 5.86 7.52 9.22
C LYS A 34 5.07 6.25 8.92
N VAL A 35 5.76 5.17 8.60
CA VAL A 35 5.15 3.85 8.43
C VAL A 35 4.47 3.43 9.74
N LYS A 36 3.21 3.01 9.65
CA LYS A 36 2.46 2.47 10.79
C LYS A 36 2.94 1.06 11.10
N ARG A 37 3.90 0.92 12.01
CA ARG A 37 4.51 -0.38 12.38
C ARG A 37 3.52 -1.43 12.90
N LYS A 38 2.40 -1.00 13.51
CA LYS A 38 1.33 -1.91 13.99
C LYS A 38 0.39 -2.37 12.88
N SER A 39 0.43 -1.75 11.71
CA SER A 39 -0.37 -2.14 10.55
C SER A 39 0.42 -3.15 9.72
N TYR A 40 -0.22 -4.26 9.36
CA TYR A 40 0.39 -5.23 8.45
C TYR A 40 0.51 -4.65 7.04
N PRO A 41 1.62 -4.90 6.33
CA PRO A 41 1.73 -4.52 4.94
C PRO A 41 0.77 -5.36 4.08
N LEU A 42 0.32 -4.79 2.97
CA LEU A 42 -0.54 -5.46 1.99
C LEU A 42 0.32 -6.01 0.86
N PHE A 43 0.27 -7.32 0.67
CA PHE A 43 1.02 -8.00 -0.38
C PHE A 43 0.12 -8.31 -1.57
N PHE A 44 0.47 -7.76 -2.73
CA PHE A 44 -0.18 -8.04 -3.99
C PHE A 44 0.70 -8.97 -4.82
N THR A 45 0.17 -10.14 -5.17
CA THR A 45 0.82 -11.06 -6.10
C THR A 45 0.01 -11.19 -7.37
N SER A 46 0.69 -11.20 -8.50
CA SER A 46 0.07 -11.42 -9.80
C SER A 46 0.52 -12.75 -10.40
N ASN A 47 -0.42 -13.56 -10.86
CA ASN A 47 -0.10 -14.79 -11.59
C ASN A 47 0.24 -14.53 -13.07
N LYS A 48 0.19 -13.26 -13.52
CA LYS A 48 0.58 -12.88 -14.88
C LYS A 48 2.09 -12.72 -14.98
N ILE A 49 2.68 -13.37 -15.98
CA ILE A 49 4.10 -13.25 -16.33
C ILE A 49 4.44 -11.77 -16.55
N GLY A 50 5.55 -11.32 -15.95
CA GLY A 50 6.05 -9.95 -16.08
C GLY A 50 5.40 -8.92 -15.14
N ILE A 51 4.49 -9.34 -14.24
CA ILE A 51 4.01 -8.47 -13.16
C ILE A 51 4.68 -8.89 -11.86
N GLU A 52 5.50 -8.00 -11.31
CA GLU A 52 6.19 -8.23 -10.05
C GLU A 52 5.23 -8.22 -8.87
N ASP A 53 5.59 -8.99 -7.84
CA ASP A 53 4.93 -8.95 -6.54
C ASP A 53 5.22 -7.62 -5.85
N ILE A 54 4.20 -6.99 -5.25
CA ILE A 54 4.31 -5.66 -4.65
C ILE A 54 3.88 -5.71 -3.19
N LEU A 55 4.69 -5.11 -2.31
CA LEU A 55 4.40 -4.96 -0.89
C LEU A 55 4.10 -3.48 -0.56
N TYR A 56 2.87 -3.20 -0.13
CA TYR A 56 2.41 -1.87 0.24
C TYR A 56 2.42 -1.67 1.76
N PHE A 57 2.77 -0.47 2.21
CA PHE A 57 2.80 -0.09 3.62
C PHE A 57 1.86 1.07 3.91
N PHE A 58 1.20 1.05 5.06
CA PHE A 58 0.43 2.20 5.53
C PHE A 58 1.37 3.27 6.10
N VAL A 59 1.26 4.48 5.58
CA VAL A 59 2.04 5.63 6.03
C VAL A 59 1.10 6.68 6.62
N LYS A 60 1.39 7.14 7.85
CA LYS A 60 0.78 8.36 8.39
C LYS A 60 1.52 9.54 7.79
N ILE A 61 0.84 10.30 6.93
CA ILE A 61 1.38 11.49 6.29
C ILE A 61 1.79 12.51 7.36
N THR A 62 2.97 13.09 7.19
CA THR A 62 3.49 14.17 8.06
C THR A 62 3.75 15.46 7.29
N ALA A 63 4.05 15.39 5.99
CA ALA A 63 4.19 16.56 5.15
C ALA A 63 3.94 16.23 3.67
N VAL A 64 3.55 17.24 2.91
CA VAL A 64 3.32 17.19 1.46
C VAL A 64 4.09 18.34 0.83
N GLN A 65 4.96 18.03 -0.14
CA GLN A 65 5.77 19.02 -0.82
C GLN A 65 5.10 19.50 -2.11
N GLU A 66 5.29 20.79 -2.40
CA GLU A 66 4.89 21.41 -3.67
C GLU A 66 5.80 20.98 -4.82
N ASN A 67 7.11 20.87 -4.54
CA ASN A 67 8.11 20.38 -5.48
C ASN A 67 8.62 19.01 -5.05
N TRP A 68 8.64 18.05 -5.97
CA TRP A 68 9.12 16.69 -5.70
C TRP A 68 9.81 16.08 -6.92
N PRO A 69 10.63 15.03 -6.74
CA PRO A 69 11.52 14.53 -7.80
C PRO A 69 10.84 14.20 -9.12
N GLU A 70 9.65 13.57 -9.09
CA GLU A 70 8.92 13.19 -10.31
C GLU A 70 7.76 14.12 -10.67
N ALA A 71 7.71 15.36 -10.16
CA ALA A 71 6.59 16.28 -10.43
C ALA A 71 6.32 16.54 -11.92
N ASN A 72 7.36 16.43 -12.75
CA ASN A 72 7.26 16.59 -14.21
C ASN A 72 6.72 15.34 -14.93
N HIS A 73 6.69 14.18 -14.27
CA HIS A 73 6.28 12.89 -14.85
C HIS A 73 5.00 12.33 -14.20
N ARG A 74 4.69 12.77 -12.97
CA ARG A 74 3.61 12.26 -12.15
C ARG A 74 2.71 13.41 -11.69
N ASN A 75 1.41 13.15 -11.71
CA ASN A 75 0.44 13.97 -10.99
C ASN A 75 0.03 13.27 -9.70
N ARG A 76 -0.06 14.01 -8.59
CA ARG A 76 -0.58 13.54 -7.30
C ARG A 76 -2.05 13.89 -7.16
N VAL A 77 -2.83 12.98 -6.58
CA VAL A 77 -4.18 13.26 -6.09
C VAL A 77 -4.41 12.54 -4.76
N PHE A 78 -5.09 13.21 -3.82
CA PHE A 78 -5.62 12.57 -2.62
C PHE A 78 -7.08 12.18 -2.87
N LEU A 79 -7.42 10.93 -2.59
CA LEU A 79 -8.75 10.39 -2.82
C LEU A 79 -9.21 9.65 -1.58
N THR A 80 -10.50 9.75 -1.28
CA THR A 80 -11.18 8.80 -0.41
C THR A 80 -11.23 7.41 -1.05
N LEU A 81 -11.51 6.39 -0.24
CA LEU A 81 -11.60 5.01 -0.73
C LEU A 81 -12.67 4.84 -1.83
N ASN A 82 -13.80 5.52 -1.69
CA ASN A 82 -14.91 5.50 -2.66
C ASN A 82 -14.57 6.21 -3.97
N GLU A 83 -13.85 7.33 -3.91
CA GLU A 83 -13.40 8.02 -5.11
C GLU A 83 -12.34 7.19 -5.84
N ALA A 84 -11.41 6.57 -5.12
CA ALA A 84 -10.36 5.75 -5.70
C ALA A 84 -10.91 4.48 -6.37
N SER A 85 -11.93 3.83 -5.78
CA SER A 85 -12.57 2.63 -6.36
C SER A 85 -13.34 2.92 -7.65
N SER A 86 -13.82 4.15 -7.81
CA SER A 86 -14.55 4.60 -9.00
C SER A 86 -13.63 5.00 -10.17
N ARG A 87 -12.31 4.86 -10.03
CA ARG A 87 -11.31 5.29 -11.03
C ARG A 87 -10.60 4.10 -11.68
N ALA A 88 -10.10 4.33 -12.89
CA ALA A 88 -9.21 3.38 -13.55
C ALA A 88 -7.85 3.32 -12.83
N THR A 89 -7.58 2.20 -12.15
CA THR A 89 -6.37 1.97 -11.38
C THR A 89 -5.51 0.82 -11.94
N SER A 90 -4.23 0.80 -11.56
CA SER A 90 -3.34 -0.34 -11.81
C SER A 90 -3.86 -1.60 -11.09
N GLN A 91 -3.45 -2.79 -11.54
CA GLN A 91 -3.92 -4.06 -10.95
C GLN A 91 -3.55 -4.15 -9.47
N GLY A 92 -2.31 -3.80 -9.09
CA GLY A 92 -1.87 -3.80 -7.71
C GLY A 92 -2.65 -2.82 -6.83
N THR A 93 -2.89 -1.61 -7.33
CA THR A 93 -3.71 -0.62 -6.60
C THR A 93 -5.15 -1.09 -6.44
N ARG A 94 -5.75 -1.68 -7.47
CA ARG A 94 -7.10 -2.25 -7.38
C ARG A 94 -7.20 -3.37 -6.36
N GLY A 95 -6.19 -4.24 -6.30
CA GLY A 95 -6.11 -5.31 -5.29
C GLY A 95 -6.12 -4.75 -3.86
N VAL A 96 -5.33 -3.71 -3.61
CA VAL A 96 -5.29 -3.01 -2.32
C VAL A 96 -6.64 -2.36 -1.99
N LEU A 97 -7.23 -1.60 -2.92
CA LEU A 97 -8.52 -0.94 -2.71
C LEU A 97 -9.62 -1.95 -2.36
N ASN A 98 -9.68 -3.08 -3.05
CA ASN A 98 -10.66 -4.12 -2.78
C ASN A 98 -10.51 -4.73 -1.37
N CYS A 99 -9.27 -4.90 -0.89
CA CYS A 99 -9.01 -5.38 0.48
C CYS A 99 -9.53 -4.36 1.51
N LEU A 100 -9.19 -3.09 1.33
CA LEU A 100 -9.61 -2.00 2.20
C LEU A 100 -11.13 -1.80 2.22
N MET A 101 -11.79 -1.90 1.07
CA MET A 101 -13.26 -1.76 1.00
C MET A 101 -13.97 -2.90 1.72
N ARG A 102 -13.47 -4.14 1.62
CA ARG A 102 -14.01 -5.28 2.36
C ARG A 102 -13.88 -5.07 3.86
N GLU A 103 -12.69 -4.68 4.33
CA GLU A 103 -12.44 -4.39 5.75
C GLU A 103 -13.33 -3.24 6.26
N HIS A 104 -13.50 -2.18 5.47
CA HIS A 104 -14.37 -1.05 5.83
C HIS A 104 -15.83 -1.49 5.96
N LYS A 105 -16.32 -2.35 5.06
CA LYS A 105 -17.69 -2.88 5.12
C LYS A 105 -17.90 -3.74 6.37
N GLU A 106 -16.96 -4.65 6.65
CA GLU A 106 -17.00 -5.51 7.84
C GLU A 106 -16.97 -4.70 9.16
N ALA A 107 -16.19 -3.61 9.20
CA ALA A 107 -16.13 -2.72 10.37
C ALA A 107 -17.42 -1.89 10.58
N VAL A 108 -18.10 -1.51 9.50
CA VAL A 108 -19.36 -0.73 9.56
C VAL A 108 -20.57 -1.62 9.88
N GLU A 109 -20.55 -2.89 9.44
CA GLU A 109 -21.63 -3.87 9.63
C GLU A 109 -21.45 -4.73 10.91
N GLY A 110 -20.28 -4.70 11.57
CA GLY A 110 -20.03 -5.37 12.85
C GLY A 110 -20.60 -4.65 14.08
N PRO A 111 -20.60 -5.28 15.29
CA PRO A 111 -21.12 -4.66 16.51
C PRO A 111 -20.42 -3.33 16.79
N ARG A 112 -21.19 -2.24 16.84
CA ARG A 112 -20.68 -0.87 17.04
C ARG A 112 -20.10 -0.71 18.47
N SER A 113 -18.78 -0.84 18.61
CA SER A 113 -18.07 -0.26 19.74
C SER A 113 -17.45 1.08 19.31
N ASN A 114 -17.85 2.17 19.97
CA ASN A 114 -17.45 3.57 19.69
C ASN A 114 -15.99 3.89 20.06
N THR A 115 -15.06 3.16 19.45
CA THR A 115 -13.63 3.48 19.49
C THR A 115 -13.11 3.23 18.09
N PHE A 116 -12.41 4.21 17.48
CA PHE A 116 -11.62 4.00 16.27
C PHE A 116 -10.43 3.05 16.56
N ASN A 117 -10.75 1.80 16.88
CA ASN A 117 -9.84 0.68 16.88
C ASN A 117 -10.12 -0.03 15.55
N ILE A 118 -9.28 0.21 14.54
CA ILE A 118 -9.18 -0.74 13.43
C ILE A 118 -8.89 -2.10 14.09
N PRO A 119 -9.78 -3.09 13.99
CA PRO A 119 -9.49 -4.41 14.51
C PRO A 119 -8.32 -4.94 13.71
N ILE A 120 -7.15 -5.01 14.34
CA ILE A 120 -6.04 -5.82 13.86
C ILE A 120 -6.49 -7.26 14.13
N LEU A 121 -7.31 -7.85 13.25
CA LEU A 121 -7.70 -9.26 13.40
C LEU A 121 -6.58 -10.19 12.89
N PRO A 122 -6.52 -11.42 13.44
CA PRO A 122 -5.34 -12.24 13.46
C PRO A 122 -5.19 -13.04 12.16
N ARG A 123 -3.95 -13.09 11.68
CA ARG A 123 -3.19 -14.33 11.42
C ARG A 123 -4.03 -15.47 10.83
N PHE A 124 -3.98 -15.73 9.51
CA PHE A 124 -3.95 -17.13 9.01
C PHE A 124 -3.51 -17.33 7.56
N LEU A 125 -3.51 -16.31 6.69
CA LEU A 125 -3.04 -16.48 5.29
C LEU A 125 -1.57 -16.08 5.06
N TRP A 126 -0.98 -15.27 5.94
CA TRP A 126 0.37 -14.72 5.75
C TRP A 126 1.50 -15.68 6.14
N LEU A 127 1.36 -16.43 7.25
CA LEU A 127 2.45 -17.23 7.81
C LEU A 127 2.97 -18.33 6.89
N LYS A 128 2.12 -18.96 6.06
CA LYS A 128 2.58 -20.02 5.16
C LYS A 128 3.43 -19.49 4.01
N LYS A 129 3.16 -18.27 3.51
CA LYS A 129 3.84 -17.74 2.31
C LYS A 129 5.09 -16.92 2.65
N PHE A 130 5.12 -16.20 3.77
CA PHE A 130 6.30 -15.45 4.20
C PHE A 130 7.44 -16.38 4.65
N HIS A 131 7.13 -17.45 5.37
CA HIS A 131 8.11 -18.48 5.76
C HIS A 131 8.70 -19.21 4.54
N LEU A 132 7.95 -19.32 3.43
CA LEU A 132 8.44 -19.87 2.17
C LEU A 132 9.38 -18.91 1.40
N LEU A 133 9.33 -17.60 1.68
CA LEU A 133 10.22 -16.62 1.06
C LEU A 133 11.51 -16.44 1.87
N GLU A 134 11.46 -16.56 3.20
CA GLU A 134 12.67 -16.58 4.05
C GLU A 134 13.49 -17.88 3.86
N ASN A 135 12.82 -19.03 3.72
CA ASN A 135 13.50 -20.34 3.57
C ASN A 135 14.06 -20.62 2.17
N LYS A 136 13.93 -19.71 1.19
CA LYS A 136 14.51 -19.87 -0.15
C LYS A 136 15.90 -19.22 -0.30
N ASN A 137 16.39 -18.56 0.75
CA ASN A 137 17.68 -17.88 0.77
C ASN A 137 18.67 -18.51 1.77
N ASN A 138 18.55 -19.81 2.05
CA ASN A 138 19.53 -20.59 2.82
C ASN A 138 19.89 -21.87 2.07
#